data_AF-M5EYZ4-F1
#
_entry.id   AF-M5EYZ4-F1
#
_cell.length_a   1.000
_cell.length_b   1.000
_cell.length_c   1.000
_cell.angle_alpha   90.00
_cell.angle_beta   90.00
_cell.angle_gamma   90.00
#
_symmetry.space_group_name_H-M   'P 1'
#
loop_
_entity.id
_entity.type
_entity.pdbx_description
1 polymer ?
#
loop_
_entity_poly.entity_id
_entity_poly.type
_entity_poly.pdbx_seq_one_letter_code
_entity_poly.pdbx_strand_id
1 'polypeptide(L)' 'MAAQALPAEFVWLINELFTEVLDGRNESLTDGIQRVLGRAPKDFSAYATETAASGIWSN' A
#
# COMPACT_ATOMS: atom_id res chain seq x y z
N MET A 1 27.74 -8.19 -1.24
CA MET A 1 26.56 -8.24 -0.35
C MET A 1 25.77 -9.47 -0.73
N ALA A 2 25.59 -10.41 0.18
CA ALA A 2 24.64 -11.50 -0.05
C ALA A 2 23.24 -10.90 0.03
N ALA A 3 22.45 -10.98 -1.05
CA ALA A 3 21.02 -10.73 -0.95
C ALA A 3 20.46 -11.84 -0.07
N GLN A 4 20.12 -11.55 1.18
CA GLN A 4 19.41 -12.52 2.01
C GLN A 4 18.06 -12.82 1.33
N ALA A 5 17.85 -14.09 0.97
CA ALA A 5 16.53 -14.54 0.55
C ALA A 5 15.56 -14.33 1.72
N LEU A 6 14.36 -13.82 1.40
CA LEU A 6 13.29 -13.72 2.39
C LEU A 6 12.91 -15.13 2.88
N PRO A 7 12.53 -15.29 4.17
CA PRO A 7 11.97 -16.53 4.65
C PRO A 7 10.78 -17.01 3.80
N ALA A 8 10.58 -18.33 3.73
CA ALA A 8 9.61 -18.94 2.81
C ALA A 8 8.17 -18.47 3.08
N GLU A 9 7.82 -18.20 4.34
CA GLU A 9 6.51 -17.66 4.71
C GLU A 9 6.25 -16.27 4.12
N PHE A 10 7.27 -15.42 4.00
CA PHE A 10 7.13 -14.11 3.37
C PHE A 10 7.00 -14.24 1.86
N VAL A 11 7.74 -15.16 1.23
CA VAL A 11 7.61 -15.43 -0.20
C VAL A 11 6.20 -15.92 -0.54
N TRP A 12 5.66 -16.86 0.26
CA TRP A 12 4.28 -17.33 0.11
C TRP A 12 3.27 -16.20 0.28
N LEU A 13 3.40 -15.40 1.34
CA LEU A 13 2.48 -14.28 1.60
C LEU A 13 2.50 -13.24 0.47
N ILE A 14 3.69 -12.88 -0.03
CA ILE A 14 3.83 -11.92 -1.12
C ILE A 14 3.15 -12.45 -2.40
N ASN A 15 3.35 -13.73 -2.72
CA ASN A 15 2.68 -14.36 -3.86
C ASN A 15 1.15 -14.28 -3.70
N GLU A 16 0.62 -14.69 -2.55
CA GLU A 16 -0.82 -14.66 -2.27
C GLU A 16 -1.41 -13.25 -2.40
N LEU A 17 -0.72 -12.23 -1.86
CA LEU A 17 -1.16 -10.84 -1.98
C LEU A 17 -1.23 -10.39 -3.45
N PHE A 18 -0.27 -10.78 -4.28
CA PHE A 18 -0.27 -10.41 -5.69
C PHE A 18 -1.26 -11.20 -6.54
N THR A 19 -1.49 -12.48 -6.25
CA THR A 19 -2.36 -13.34 -7.07
C THR A 19 -3.82 -13.25 -6.67
N GLU A 20 -4.13 -13.20 -5.37
CA GLU A 20 -5.51 -13.30 -4.88
C GLU A 20 -6.09 -11.98 -4.38
N VAL A 21 -5.26 -11.08 -3.83
CA VAL A 21 -5.74 -9.79 -3.28
C VAL A 21 -5.70 -8.67 -4.32
N LEU A 22 -4.69 -8.67 -5.21
CA LEU A 22 -4.51 -7.65 -6.24
C LEU A 22 -5.03 -8.12 -7.61
N ASP A 23 -6.08 -8.94 -7.62
CA ASP A 23 -6.74 -9.47 -8.82
C ASP A 23 -7.71 -8.47 -9.52
N GLY A 24 -7.73 -7.21 -9.07
CA GLY A 24 -8.60 -6.15 -9.57
C GLY A 24 -9.90 -5.95 -8.78
N ARG A 25 -10.36 -6.92 -7.98
CA ARG A 25 -11.61 -6.75 -7.19
C ARG A 25 -11.56 -5.62 -6.16
N ASN A 26 -10.35 -5.18 -5.79
CA ASN A 26 -10.10 -4.16 -4.78
C ASN A 26 -9.61 -2.82 -5.38
N GLU A 27 -9.71 -2.61 -6.70
CA GLU A 27 -9.09 -1.47 -7.38
C GLU A 27 -9.88 -0.15 -7.28
N SER A 28 -11.16 -0.23 -6.94
CA SER A 28 -12.06 0.92 -6.90
C SER A 28 -12.30 1.43 -5.48
N LEU A 29 -12.44 2.75 -5.34
CA LEU A 29 -12.79 3.37 -4.08
C LEU A 29 -14.20 2.97 -3.63
N THR A 30 -14.37 2.85 -2.32
CA THR A 30 -15.67 2.75 -1.67
C THR A 30 -15.96 4.03 -0.88
N ASP A 31 -17.18 4.19 -0.37
CA ASP A 31 -17.65 5.40 0.31
C ASP A 31 -17.41 5.39 1.83
N GLY A 32 -16.72 4.37 2.36
CA GLY A 32 -16.62 4.15 3.80
C GLY A 32 -15.99 5.32 4.56
N ILE A 33 -14.96 5.95 3.98
CA ILE A 33 -14.29 7.11 4.60
C ILE A 33 -15.23 8.32 4.67
N GLN A 34 -16.00 8.56 3.61
CA GLN A 34 -16.97 9.63 3.53
C GLN A 34 -18.06 9.42 4.59
N ARG A 35 -18.56 8.19 4.73
CA ARG A 35 -19.60 7.85 5.72
C ARG A 35 -19.14 7.99 7.16
N VAL A 36 -17.88 7.65 7.46
CA VAL A 36 -17.34 7.67 8.83
C VAL A 36 -16.79 9.04 9.23
N LEU A 37 -16.13 9.76 8.31
CA LEU A 37 -15.37 10.97 8.61
C LEU A 37 -15.92 12.24 7.95
N GLY A 38 -16.95 12.15 7.10
CA GLY A 38 -17.54 13.32 6.43
C GLY A 38 -16.63 14.00 5.40
N ARG A 39 -15.54 13.35 4.98
CA ARG A 39 -14.60 13.85 3.96
C ARG A 39 -14.20 12.76 2.98
N ALA A 40 -13.69 13.14 1.81
CA ALA A 40 -13.12 12.20 0.87
C ALA A 40 -11.87 11.46 1.44
N PRO A 41 -11.58 10.23 0.99
CA PRO A 41 -10.29 9.60 1.25
C PRO A 41 -9.16 10.48 0.71
N LYS A 42 -8.00 10.39 1.36
CA LYS A 42 -6.81 11.10 0.88
C LYS A 42 -6.29 10.39 -0.37
N ASP A 43 -6.00 11.16 -1.40
CA ASP A 43 -5.35 10.65 -2.60
C ASP A 43 -3.93 10.14 -2.26
N PHE A 44 -3.57 8.97 -2.79
CA PHE A 44 -2.29 8.35 -2.47
C PHE A 44 -1.10 9.17 -3.00
N SER A 45 -1.23 9.85 -4.15
CA SER A 45 -0.18 10.69 -4.71
C SER A 45 0.10 11.92 -3.83
N ALA A 46 -0.95 12.50 -3.24
CA ALA A 46 -0.81 13.58 -2.27
C ALA A 46 -0.07 13.10 -1.01
N TYR A 47 -0.44 11.93 -0.48
CA TYR A 47 0.28 11.32 0.65
C TYR A 47 1.75 11.06 0.34
N ALA A 48 2.05 10.45 -0.81
CA ALA A 48 3.41 10.12 -1.21
C ALA A 48 4.28 11.39 -1.35
N THR A 49 3.71 12.45 -1.94
CA THR A 49 4.39 13.75 -2.10
C THR A 49 4.70 14.40 -0.75
N GLU A 50 3.73 14.48 0.16
CA GLU A 50 3.93 15.06 1.50
C GLU A 50 4.94 14.25 2.32
N THR A 51 4.89 12.91 2.22
CA THR A 51 5.79 12.03 2.95
C THR A 51 7.22 12.14 2.44
N ALA A 52 7.42 12.19 1.11
CA ALA A 52 8.73 12.44 0.53
C ALA A 52 9.32 13.78 0.99
N ALA A 53 8.49 14.83 1.03
CA ALA A 53 8.90 16.16 1.48
C ALA A 53 9.32 16.20 2.97
N SER A 54 8.85 15.26 3.80
CA SER A 54 9.29 15.14 5.20
C SER A 54 10.75 14.70 5.35
N GLY A 55 11.36 14.16 4.30
CA GLY A 55 12.74 13.66 4.32
C GLY A 55 12.93 12.31 5.01
N ILE A 56 11.85 11.65 5.45
CA ILE A 56 11.93 10.36 6.17
C ILE A 56 12.56 9.22 5.35
N TRP A 57 12.69 9.39 4.04
CA TRP A 57 13.32 8.42 3.13
C TRP A 57 14.72 8.83 2.67
N SER A 58 15.23 9.98 3.13
CA SER A 58 16.58 10.45 2.80
C SER A 58 17.60 9.75 3.71
N ASN A 59 17.90 8.49 3.40
CA ASN A 59 19.04 7.75 3.97
C ASN A 59 20.35 8.08 3.26
#